data_AF-A0A522UKY7-F1
#
_entry.id   AF-A0A522UKY7-F1
#
_cell.length_a   1.000
_cell.length_b   1.000
_cell.length_c   1.000
_cell.angle_alpha   90.00
_cell.angle_beta   90.00
_cell.angle_gamma   90.00
#
_symmetry.space_group_name_H-M   'P 1'
#
loop_
_entity.id
_entity.type
_entity.pdbx_description
1 polymer ?
#
loop_
_entity_poly.entity_id
_entity_poly.type
_entity_poly.pdbx_seq_one_letter_code
_entity_poly.pdbx_strand_id
1 'polypeptide(L)'
;MEFIQGIGSVRRLPAQFSNWGRWWDRMNEIDIVALNSDTLDILFCECKWQKRKIDADAVQHLLDTAPQVNWFNKNRKEHFAFISKAGFTGEAVEFARDNGVLLFDLKDMDDYFG
;
A
#
# COMPACT_ATOMS: atom_id res chain seq x y z
N MET A 1 -8.29 5.88 -4.41
CA MET A 1 -8.08 6.55 -3.11
C MET A 1 -9.26 6.28 -2.17
N GLU A 2 -10.50 6.48 -2.62
CA GLU A 2 -11.72 6.21 -1.81
C GLU A 2 -11.78 4.80 -1.20
N PHE A 3 -11.45 3.76 -1.97
CA PHE A 3 -11.43 2.38 -1.45
C PHE A 3 -10.50 2.21 -0.25
N ILE A 4 -9.21 2.58 -0.37
CA ILE A 4 -8.23 2.35 0.70
C ILE A 4 -8.50 3.22 1.93
N GLN A 5 -8.98 4.44 1.74
CA GLN A 5 -9.45 5.30 2.84
C GLN A 5 -10.68 4.70 3.52
N GLY A 6 -11.60 4.15 2.74
CA GLY A 6 -12.80 3.48 3.18
C GLY A 6 -12.52 2.26 4.05
N ILE A 7 -11.66 1.34 3.59
CA ILE A 7 -11.26 0.17 4.39
C ILE A 7 -10.48 0.55 5.66
N GLY A 8 -9.77 1.70 5.63
CA GLY A 8 -9.17 2.30 6.82
C GLY A 8 -10.21 2.70 7.87
N SER A 9 -11.34 3.29 7.44
CA SER A 9 -12.42 3.71 8.35
C SER A 9 -13.13 2.55 9.05
N VAL A 10 -13.13 1.36 8.43
CA VAL A 10 -13.70 0.12 9.00
C VAL A 10 -12.66 -0.77 9.72
N ARG A 11 -11.49 -0.22 10.10
CA ARG A 11 -10.40 -0.90 10.83
C ARG A 11 -9.84 -2.14 10.13
N ARG A 12 -9.86 -2.18 8.80
CA ARG A 12 -9.18 -3.23 8.00
C ARG A 12 -7.74 -2.86 7.64
N LEU A 13 -7.30 -1.65 7.99
CA LEU A 13 -5.90 -1.25 7.96
C LEU A 13 -5.25 -1.43 9.34
N PRO A 14 -3.93 -1.67 9.39
CA PRO A 14 -3.20 -1.96 10.63
C PRO A 14 -3.11 -0.78 11.60
N ALA A 15 -3.42 0.43 11.14
CA ALA A 15 -3.50 1.64 11.94
C ALA A 15 -4.58 2.59 11.39
N GLN A 16 -4.91 3.61 12.17
CA GLN A 16 -5.69 4.75 11.67
C GLN A 16 -4.74 5.78 11.07
N PHE A 17 -5.15 6.38 9.95
CA PHE A 17 -4.36 7.40 9.25
C PHE A 17 -5.21 8.66 9.04
N SER A 18 -4.61 9.82 9.30
CA SER A 18 -5.30 11.11 9.28
C SER A 18 -4.85 12.02 8.14
N ASN A 19 -3.63 11.84 7.63
CA ASN A 19 -3.11 12.62 6.53
C ASN A 19 -2.81 11.70 5.33
N TRP A 20 -3.43 11.97 4.19
CA TRP A 20 -3.35 11.15 2.99
C TRP A 20 -2.83 11.99 1.83
N GLY A 21 -1.87 11.44 1.10
CA GLY A 21 -1.27 12.12 -0.05
C GLY A 21 -0.59 11.13 -0.98
N ARG A 22 0.29 11.67 -1.81
CA ARG A 22 1.21 10.92 -2.66
C ARG A 22 2.64 11.33 -2.30
N TRP A 23 3.61 10.51 -2.68
CA TRP A 23 5.01 10.89 -2.60
C TRP A 23 5.68 10.64 -3.94
N TRP A 24 6.58 11.52 -4.34
CA TRP A 24 7.36 11.35 -5.57
C TRP A 24 8.69 12.11 -5.46
N ASP A 25 9.67 11.63 -6.20
CA ASP A 25 10.91 12.34 -6.50
C ASP A 25 11.18 12.29 -8.02
N ARG A 26 12.43 12.53 -8.45
CA ARG A 26 12.74 12.52 -9.90
C ARG A 26 12.67 11.14 -10.55
N MET A 27 12.73 10.07 -9.77
CA MET A 27 12.87 8.69 -10.24
C MET A 27 11.71 7.79 -9.80
N ASN A 28 11.09 8.09 -8.66
CA ASN A 28 10.14 7.20 -7.99
C ASN A 28 8.83 7.94 -7.65
N GLU A 29 7.73 7.19 -7.63
CA GLU A 29 6.42 7.63 -7.14
C GLU A 29 5.89 6.53 -6.21
N ILE A 30 5.23 6.95 -5.13
CA ILE A 30 4.34 6.10 -4.34
C ILE A 30 2.93 6.67 -4.48
N ASP A 31 2.03 5.90 -5.08
CA ASP A 31 0.67 6.33 -5.45
C ASP A 31 -0.11 6.88 -4.26
N ILE A 32 0.07 6.30 -3.07
CA ILE A 32 -0.60 6.68 -1.83
C ILE A 32 0.37 6.57 -0.65
N VAL A 33 0.48 7.65 0.12
CA VAL A 33 1.12 7.70 1.44
C VAL A 33 0.11 8.17 2.46
N ALA A 34 -0.09 7.43 3.54
CA ALA A 34 -0.97 7.81 4.64
C ALA A 34 -0.20 7.88 5.97
N LEU A 35 -0.40 8.93 6.77
CA LEU A 35 0.37 9.21 7.97
C LEU A 35 -0.52 9.29 9.21
N ASN A 36 0.04 8.90 10.34
CA ASN A 36 -0.45 9.22 11.67
C ASN A 36 0.71 9.69 12.56
N SER A 37 0.78 11.00 12.80
CA SER A 37 1.86 11.59 13.61
C SER A 37 1.78 11.26 15.10
N ASP A 38 0.60 10.90 15.61
CA ASP A 38 0.42 10.58 17.04
C ASP A 38 0.99 9.20 17.38
N THR A 39 0.88 8.25 16.45
CA THR A 39 1.32 6.86 16.62
C THR A 39 2.57 6.50 15.83
N LEU A 40 3.05 7.44 15.00
CA LEU A 40 4.14 7.32 14.04
C LEU A 40 3.93 6.21 13.00
N ASP A 41 2.68 5.94 12.63
CA ASP A 41 2.36 4.97 11.57
C ASP A 41 2.40 5.64 10.19
N ILE A 42 2.98 4.94 9.22
CA ILE A 42 2.97 5.32 7.80
C ILE A 42 2.50 4.13 6.95
N LEU A 43 1.58 4.36 6.03
CA LEU A 43 1.16 3.41 5.01
C LEU A 43 1.71 3.84 3.66
N PHE A 44 2.40 2.93 2.99
CA PHE A 44 2.78 3.07 1.59
C PHE A 44 1.89 2.16 0.75
N CYS A 45 1.32 2.68 -0.33
CA CYS A 45 0.45 1.91 -1.18
C CYS A 45 0.61 2.25 -2.66
N GLU A 46 0.71 1.19 -3.46
CA GLU A 46 0.71 1.24 -4.93
C GLU A 46 -0.64 0.77 -5.48
N CYS A 47 -1.06 1.34 -6.61
CA CYS A 47 -2.29 0.96 -7.30
C CYS A 47 -2.04 0.77 -8.80
N LYS A 48 -2.24 -0.44 -9.30
CA LYS A 48 -2.00 -0.77 -10.71
C LYS A 48 -3.29 -1.21 -11.40
N TRP A 49 -3.75 -0.37 -12.33
CA TRP A 49 -4.97 -0.58 -13.12
C TRP A 49 -4.68 -1.15 -14.52
N GLN A 50 -4.10 -2.34 -14.55
CA GLN A 50 -3.67 -3.00 -15.78
C GLN A 50 -4.30 -4.38 -15.94
N LYS A 51 -4.19 -4.96 -17.15
CA LYS A 51 -4.74 -6.29 -17.46
C LYS A 51 -3.88 -7.45 -16.96
N ARG A 52 -2.59 -7.20 -16.70
CA ARG A 52 -1.64 -8.22 -16.25
C ARG A 52 -1.60 -8.30 -14.73
N LYS A 53 -1.42 -9.50 -14.21
CA LYS A 53 -1.17 -9.72 -12.77
C LYS A 53 0.12 -9.02 -12.35
N ILE A 54 0.16 -8.63 -11.08
CA ILE A 54 1.34 -8.06 -10.44
C ILE A 54 2.27 -9.18 -9.99
N ASP A 55 3.56 -9.02 -10.29
CA ASP A 55 4.66 -9.90 -9.91
C ASP A 55 5.30 -9.45 -8.59
N ALA A 56 6.20 -10.28 -8.06
CA ALA A 56 6.89 -9.98 -6.80
C ALA A 56 7.81 -8.76 -6.93
N ASP A 57 8.41 -8.54 -8.10
CA ASP A 57 9.30 -7.39 -8.36
C ASP A 57 8.60 -6.05 -8.13
N ALA A 58 7.33 -5.93 -8.54
CA ALA A 58 6.55 -4.72 -8.27
C ALA A 58 6.32 -4.49 -6.76
N VAL A 59 6.09 -5.56 -5.99
CA VAL A 59 5.93 -5.46 -4.53
C VAL A 59 7.26 -5.11 -3.86
N GLN A 60 8.34 -5.76 -4.26
CA GLN A 60 9.71 -5.45 -3.81
C GLN A 60 10.07 -4.00 -4.09
N HIS A 61 9.73 -3.48 -5.27
CA HIS A 61 10.00 -2.08 -5.63
C HIS A 61 9.34 -1.07 -4.68
N LEU A 62 8.13 -1.34 -4.20
CA LEU A 62 7.48 -0.52 -3.17
C LEU A 62 8.28 -0.52 -1.85
N LEU A 63 8.71 -1.70 -1.41
CA LEU A 63 9.50 -1.86 -0.19
C LEU A 63 10.85 -1.13 -0.30
N ASP A 64 11.50 -1.21 -1.46
CA ASP A 64 12.79 -0.55 -1.72
C ASP A 64 12.66 0.98 -1.83
N THR A 65 11.49 1.48 -2.22
CA THR A 65 11.22 2.91 -2.37
C THR A 65 10.82 3.57 -1.05
N ALA A 66 10.10 2.88 -0.17
CA ALA A 66 9.60 3.42 1.09
C ALA A 66 10.67 4.08 2.01
N PRO A 67 11.91 3.58 2.13
CA PRO A 67 12.98 4.24 2.88
C PRO A 67 13.33 5.65 2.38
N GLN A 68 13.03 5.97 1.12
CA GLN A 68 13.34 7.28 0.52
C GLN A 68 12.36 8.38 0.97
N VAL A 69 11.17 8.00 1.46
CA VAL A 69 10.23 8.95 2.06
C VAL A 69 10.81 9.41 3.40
N ASN A 70 11.30 10.65 3.48
CA ASN A 70 11.90 11.19 4.70
C ASN A 70 10.83 11.67 5.70
N TRP A 71 10.36 10.76 6.54
CA TRP A 71 9.39 11.01 7.59
C TRP A 71 9.62 10.06 8.76
N PHE A 72 10.24 10.54 9.84
CA PHE A 72 10.55 9.77 11.07
C PHE A 72 11.17 8.38 10.84
N ASN A 73 12.02 8.19 9.83
CA ASN A 73 12.53 6.87 9.39
C ASN A 73 13.13 5.98 10.49
N LYS A 74 13.63 6.57 11.58
CA LYS A 74 14.20 5.82 12.72
C LYS A 74 13.16 5.30 13.71
N ASN A 75 11.96 5.88 13.73
CA ASN A 75 10.96 5.66 14.79
C ASN A 75 9.58 5.25 14.25
N ARG A 76 9.34 5.40 12.95
CA ARG A 76 8.03 5.11 12.35
C ARG A 76 7.75 3.62 12.30
N LYS A 77 6.46 3.29 12.24
CA LYS A 77 5.96 1.95 11.95
C LYS A 77 5.46 1.94 10.51
N GLU A 78 6.02 1.06 9.71
CA GLU A 78 5.73 0.98 8.29
C GLU A 78 4.67 -0.08 8.00
N HIS A 79 3.72 0.28 7.16
CA HIS A 79 2.67 -0.58 6.65
C HIS A 79 2.65 -0.50 5.13
N PHE A 80 2.30 -1.60 4.49
CA PHE A 80 2.35 -1.71 3.05
C PHE A 80 1.04 -2.27 2.51
N ALA A 81 0.57 -1.70 1.41
CA ALA A 81 -0.55 -2.23 0.66
C ALA A 81 -0.27 -2.18 -0.85
N PHE A 82 -0.86 -3.13 -1.58
CA PHE A 82 -0.83 -3.13 -3.03
C PHE A 82 -2.21 -3.41 -3.57
N ILE A 83 -2.63 -2.61 -4.55
CA ILE A 83 -3.93 -2.69 -5.17
C ILE A 83 -3.75 -3.08 -6.64
N SER A 84 -4.43 -4.13 -7.09
CA SER A 84 -4.33 -4.61 -8.48
C SER A 84 -5.69 -4.95 -9.09
N LYS A 85 -5.98 -4.37 -10.25
CA LYS A 85 -7.20 -4.73 -11.01
C LYS A 85 -7.22 -6.21 -11.41
N ALA A 86 -6.09 -6.74 -11.88
CA ALA A 86 -5.99 -8.08 -12.42
C ALA A 86 -5.54 -9.11 -11.37
N GLY A 87 -5.37 -8.69 -10.11
CA GLY A 87 -4.81 -9.50 -9.03
C GLY A 87 -3.30 -9.70 -9.13
N PHE A 88 -2.83 -10.78 -8.50
CA PHE A 88 -1.41 -11.04 -8.23
C PHE A 88 -1.00 -12.43 -8.75
N THR A 89 0.28 -12.60 -9.08
CA THR A 89 0.86 -13.93 -9.30
C THR A 89 0.96 -14.68 -7.97
N GLY A 90 1.08 -16.02 -8.02
CA GLY A 90 1.26 -16.81 -6.79
C GLY A 90 2.53 -16.40 -6.03
N GLU A 91 3.62 -16.15 -6.76
CA GLU A 91 4.87 -15.66 -6.19
C GLU A 91 4.71 -14.30 -5.49
N ALA A 92 3.99 -13.35 -6.10
CA ALA A 92 3.71 -12.06 -5.47
C ALA A 92 2.88 -12.20 -4.19
N VAL A 93 1.95 -13.16 -4.14
CA VAL A 93 1.15 -13.44 -2.94
C VAL A 93 2.02 -14.00 -1.81
N GLU A 94 2.89 -14.95 -2.11
CA GLU A 94 3.81 -15.50 -1.11
C GLU A 94 4.80 -14.43 -0.64
N PHE A 95 5.41 -13.68 -1.56
CA PHE A 95 6.33 -12.61 -1.25
C PHE A 95 5.68 -11.52 -0.38
N ALA A 96 4.46 -11.10 -0.73
CA ALA A 96 3.70 -10.12 0.05
C ALA A 96 3.40 -10.64 1.46
N ARG A 97 3.02 -11.92 1.60
CA ARG A 97 2.77 -12.52 2.91
C ARG A 97 4.01 -12.52 3.79
N ASP A 98 5.15 -12.93 3.24
CA ASP A 98 6.42 -13.01 3.98
C ASP A 98 6.94 -11.63 4.40
N ASN A 99 6.56 -10.57 3.68
CA ASN A 99 6.96 -9.18 3.95
C ASN A 99 5.84 -8.32 4.58
N GLY A 100 4.70 -8.91 4.97
CA GLY A 100 3.62 -8.19 5.63
C GLY A 100 2.91 -7.15 4.77
N VAL A 101 2.83 -7.36 3.45
CA VAL A 101 2.15 -6.47 2.50
C VAL A 101 0.69 -6.90 2.32
N LEU A 102 -0.24 -5.98 2.54
CA LEU A 102 -1.66 -6.20 2.28
C LEU A 102 -1.93 -6.17 0.78
N LEU A 103 -2.65 -7.17 0.26
CA LEU A 103 -3.02 -7.23 -1.15
C LEU A 103 -4.53 -7.05 -1.29
N PHE A 104 -4.92 -6.19 -2.23
CA PHE A 104 -6.31 -5.98 -2.60
C PHE A 104 -6.50 -6.10 -4.11
N ASP A 105 -7.53 -6.83 -4.52
CA ASP A 105 -7.92 -6.91 -5.92
C ASP A 105 -9.32 -6.33 -6.18
N LEU A 106 -9.81 -6.50 -7.41
CA LEU A 106 -11.11 -5.97 -7.81
C LEU A 106 -12.26 -6.59 -6.99
N LYS A 107 -12.14 -7.86 -6.59
CA LYS A 107 -13.16 -8.53 -5.78
C LYS A 107 -13.23 -7.89 -4.39
N ASP A 108 -12.10 -7.54 -3.79
CA ASP A 108 -12.09 -6.84 -2.50
C ASP A 108 -12.77 -5.46 -2.58
N MET A 109 -12.64 -4.78 -3.73
CA MET A 109 -13.35 -3.52 -3.98
C MET A 109 -14.84 -3.73 -4.16
N ASP A 110 -15.24 -4.71 -4.97
CA ASP A 110 -16.64 -5.05 -5.21
C ASP A 110 -17.32 -5.44 -3.89
N ASP A 111 -16.65 -6.22 -3.03
CA ASP A 111 -17.13 -6.62 -1.71
C ASP A 111 -17.26 -5.41 -0.73
N TYR A 112 -16.61 -4.28 -1.00
CA TYR A 112 -16.71 -3.05 -0.19
C TYR A 112 -17.78 -2.08 -0.69
N PHE A 113 -17.96 -1.95 -2.00
CA PHE A 113 -18.90 -1.01 -2.61
C PHE A 113 -20.29 -1.61 -2.90
N GLY A 114 -20.38 -2.94 -3.00
CA GLY A 114 -21.64 -3.68 -3.17
C GLY A 114 -22.40 -3.88 -1.87
#